data_AF-A0A166FL95-F1
#
_entry.id   AF-A0A166FL95-F1
#
_cell.length_a   1.000
_cell.length_b   1.000
_cell.length_c   1.000
_cell.angle_alpha   90.00
_cell.angle_beta   90.00
_cell.angle_gamma   90.00
#
_symmetry.space_group_name_H-M   'P 1'
#
loop_
_entity.id
_entity.type
_entity.pdbx_description
1 polymer ?
#
loop_
_entity_poly.entity_id
_entity_poly.type
_entity_poly.pdbx_seq_one_letter_code
_entity_poly.pdbx_strand_id
1 'polypeptide(L)'
;MNILLKKVEVPISFDGADVVELLATLVYWSENSSHHSVVMMAATISSLILDFTSEDALRQHPGFDDGKLAGLCQLFKRSMTASSEDVFYEEVDLYEIVISGYSRWSEHFPRIKAAVGK
;
A
#
# COMPACT_ATOMS: atom_id res chain seq x y z
N MET A 1 -9.25 1.72 18.20
CA MET A 1 -10.41 1.09 17.49
C MET A 1 -10.47 1.67 16.08
N ASN A 2 -9.95 0.94 15.08
CA ASN A 2 -9.80 1.44 13.71
C ASN A 2 -11.12 1.33 12.93
N ILE A 3 -11.67 2.49 12.54
CA ILE A 3 -12.92 2.58 11.76
C ILE A 3 -12.72 1.97 10.36
N LEU A 4 -11.49 2.00 9.83
CA LEU A 4 -11.11 1.43 8.53
C LEU A 4 -11.20 -0.11 8.47
N LEU A 5 -11.16 -0.79 9.63
CA LEU A 5 -11.28 -2.25 9.70
C LEU A 5 -12.73 -2.73 9.72
N LYS A 6 -13.68 -1.84 10.08
CA LYS A 6 -15.08 -2.10 9.83
C LYS A 6 -15.27 -1.87 8.34
N LYS A 7 -15.34 -2.96 7.57
CA LYS A 7 -16.00 -3.03 6.25
C LYS A 7 -17.47 -2.60 6.40
N VAL A 8 -17.71 -1.34 6.78
CA VAL A 8 -18.90 -0.65 6.35
C VAL A 8 -18.74 -0.66 4.84
N GLU A 9 -19.66 -1.33 4.17
CA GLU A 9 -19.83 -1.36 2.74
C GLU A 9 -20.11 0.07 2.25
N VAL A 10 -19.14 0.97 2.42
CA VAL A 10 -19.08 2.19 1.65
C VAL A 10 -18.68 1.68 0.28
N PRO A 11 -19.57 1.72 -0.73
CA PRO A 11 -19.16 1.44 -2.08
C PRO A 11 -18.31 2.65 -2.46
N ILE A 12 -17.02 2.60 -2.11
CA ILE A 12 -16.09 3.61 -2.59
C ILE A 12 -15.86 3.26 -4.06
N SER A 13 -16.76 3.76 -4.89
CA SER A 13 -16.59 3.83 -6.33
C SER A 13 -15.54 4.89 -6.59
N PHE A 14 -14.27 4.55 -6.40
CA PHE A 14 -13.22 5.33 -7.00
C PHE A 14 -13.30 5.12 -8.50
N ASP A 15 -13.30 6.20 -9.28
CA ASP A 15 -12.94 6.02 -10.68
C ASP A 15 -11.48 5.53 -10.75
N GLY A 16 -11.12 4.85 -11.82
CA GLY A 16 -9.77 4.28 -11.96
C GLY A 16 -8.66 5.34 -11.96
N ALA A 17 -8.98 6.59 -12.30
CA ALA A 17 -8.01 7.67 -12.40
C ALA A 17 -7.65 8.22 -11.01
N ASP A 18 -8.64 8.45 -10.16
CA ASP A 18 -8.50 8.89 -8.78
C ASP A 18 -7.64 7.91 -7.97
N VAL A 19 -7.83 6.60 -8.15
CA VAL A 19 -7.03 5.57 -7.46
C VAL A 19 -5.58 5.60 -7.92
N VAL A 20 -5.34 5.71 -9.23
CA VAL A 20 -3.98 5.70 -9.77
C VAL A 20 -3.22 6.96 -9.34
N GLU A 21 -3.87 8.12 -9.37
CA GLU A 21 -3.27 9.37 -8.91
C GLU A 21 -3.04 9.38 -7.39
N LEU A 22 -3.97 8.84 -6.61
CA LEU A 22 -3.81 8.70 -5.16
C LEU A 22 -2.63 7.78 -4.81
N LEU A 23 -2.54 6.60 -5.43
CA LEU A 23 -1.40 5.68 -5.22
C LEU A 23 -0.06 6.34 -5.60
N ALA A 24 -0.03 7.05 -6.73
CA ALA A 24 1.17 7.79 -7.16
C ALA A 24 1.55 8.88 -6.15
N THR A 25 0.58 9.59 -5.60
CA THR A 25 0.80 10.64 -4.59
C THR A 25 1.33 10.06 -3.29
N LEU A 26 0.81 8.91 -2.83
CA LEU A 26 1.30 8.22 -1.64
C LEU A 26 2.73 7.70 -1.81
N VAL A 27 3.06 7.14 -2.98
CA VAL A 27 4.43 6.76 -3.33
C VAL A 27 5.34 7.98 -3.27
N TYR A 28 4.99 9.05 -3.98
CA TYR A 28 5.78 10.28 -4.01
C TYR A 28 5.99 10.83 -2.59
N TRP A 29 4.95 10.87 -1.78
CA TRP A 29 5.05 11.34 -0.39
C TRP A 29 6.01 10.49 0.44
N SER A 30 5.98 9.17 0.27
CA SER A 30 6.88 8.25 0.97
C SER A 30 8.34 8.36 0.50
N GLU A 31 8.59 8.61 -0.78
CA GLU A 31 9.94 8.75 -1.36
C GLU A 31 10.61 10.04 -0.90
N ASN A 32 9.83 11.11 -0.73
CA ASN A 32 10.33 12.42 -0.32
C ASN A 32 10.35 12.62 1.21
N SER A 33 10.09 11.57 1.99
CA SER A 33 10.13 11.61 3.46
C SER A 33 11.16 10.65 4.04
N SER A 34 11.94 11.14 5.00
CA SER A 34 12.84 10.34 5.84
C SER A 34 12.13 9.76 7.07
N HIS A 35 10.90 10.18 7.38
CA HIS A 35 10.17 9.72 8.55
C HIS A 35 9.50 8.37 8.30
N HIS A 36 9.78 7.37 9.15
CA HIS A 36 9.19 6.04 9.04
C HIS A 36 7.66 6.05 9.12
N SER A 37 7.10 6.90 9.99
CA SER A 37 5.65 7.13 10.10
C SER A 37 4.98 7.49 8.78
N VAL A 38 5.64 8.28 7.93
CA VAL A 38 5.11 8.64 6.59
C VAL A 38 5.08 7.42 5.67
N VAL A 39 6.14 6.61 5.69
CA VAL A 39 6.21 5.35 4.93
C VAL A 39 5.11 4.40 5.41
N MET A 40 4.92 4.27 6.72
CA MET A 40 3.87 3.42 7.31
C MET A 40 2.46 3.90 6.98
N MET A 41 2.19 5.20 7.06
CA MET A 41 0.90 5.76 6.66
C MET A 41 0.61 5.55 5.17
N ALA A 42 1.59 5.85 4.30
CA ALA A 42 1.45 5.64 2.86
C ALA A 42 1.22 4.17 2.51
N ALA A 43 1.95 3.26 3.14
CA ALA A 43 1.78 1.82 2.97
C ALA A 43 0.43 1.33 3.48
N THR A 44 -0.05 1.87 4.61
CA THR A 44 -1.35 1.53 5.20
C THR A 44 -2.48 1.92 4.25
N ILE A 45 -2.51 3.16 3.78
CA ILE A 45 -3.55 3.64 2.86
C ILE A 45 -3.48 2.87 1.54
N SER A 46 -2.27 2.68 0.99
CA SER A 46 -2.08 1.88 -0.24
C SER A 46 -2.61 0.46 -0.05
N SER A 47 -2.28 -0.20 1.06
CA SER A 47 -2.73 -1.57 1.35
C SER A 47 -4.26 -1.69 1.40
N LEU A 48 -4.94 -0.67 1.92
CA LEU A 48 -6.41 -0.66 1.94
C LEU A 48 -6.99 -0.50 0.54
N ILE A 49 -6.36 0.29 -0.34
CA ILE A 49 -6.79 0.45 -1.74
C ILE A 49 -6.54 -0.85 -2.52
N LEU A 50 -5.38 -1.48 -2.33
CA LEU A 50 -5.00 -2.69 -3.06
C LEU A 50 -5.91 -3.89 -2.76
N ASP A 51 -6.55 -3.92 -1.58
CA ASP A 51 -7.58 -4.93 -1.25
C ASP A 51 -8.80 -4.91 -2.21
N PHE A 52 -9.01 -3.82 -2.97
CA PHE A 52 -10.15 -3.65 -3.88
C PHE A 52 -9.78 -3.68 -5.37
N THR A 53 -8.53 -4.00 -5.71
CA THR A 53 -8.06 -4.02 -7.10
C THR A 53 -7.03 -5.14 -7.34
N SER A 54 -6.43 -5.20 -8.52
CA SER A 54 -5.38 -6.14 -8.88
C SER A 54 -4.30 -5.46 -9.72
N GLU A 55 -3.11 -6.07 -9.80
CA GLU A 55 -2.04 -5.55 -10.66
C GLU A 55 -2.49 -5.45 -12.11
N ASP A 56 -3.19 -6.46 -12.63
CA ASP A 56 -3.71 -6.45 -14.00
C ASP A 56 -4.73 -5.32 -14.22
N ALA A 57 -5.63 -5.08 -13.26
CA ALA A 57 -6.62 -4.01 -13.36
C ALA A 57 -5.96 -2.63 -13.36
N LEU A 58 -4.95 -2.41 -12.50
CA LEU A 58 -4.19 -1.16 -12.52
C LEU A 58 -3.42 -0.99 -13.83
N ARG A 59 -2.75 -2.04 -14.33
CA ARG A 59 -1.99 -1.98 -15.60
C ARG A 59 -2.84 -1.69 -16.83
N GLN A 60 -4.14 -1.99 -16.80
CA GLN A 60 -5.06 -1.62 -17.88
C GLN A 60 -5.41 -0.12 -17.88
N HIS A 61 -5.16 0.59 -16.77
CA HIS A 61 -5.41 2.01 -16.68
C HIS A 61 -4.32 2.82 -17.41
N PRO A 62 -4.65 3.73 -18.34
CA PRO A 62 -3.66 4.46 -19.14
C PRO A 62 -2.74 5.35 -18.31
N GLY A 63 -3.18 5.75 -17.11
CA GLY A 63 -2.38 6.52 -16.16
C GLY A 63 -1.42 5.68 -15.31
N PHE A 64 -1.46 4.34 -15.37
CA PHE A 64 -0.63 3.48 -14.52
C PHE A 64 0.50 2.83 -15.33
N ASP A 65 1.74 3.23 -15.03
CA ASP A 65 2.94 2.76 -15.71
C ASP A 65 3.82 1.89 -14.80
N ASP A 66 4.86 1.27 -15.38
CA ASP A 66 5.81 0.45 -14.64
C ASP A 66 6.59 1.24 -13.58
N GLY A 67 6.72 2.57 -13.73
CA GLY A 67 7.34 3.45 -12.73
C GLY A 67 6.51 3.57 -11.46
N LYS A 68 5.19 3.77 -11.60
CA LYS A 68 4.25 3.77 -10.46
C LYS A 68 4.24 2.44 -9.73
N LEU A 69 4.28 1.34 -10.48
CA LEU A 69 4.39 0.01 -9.89
C LEU A 69 5.73 -0.21 -9.17
N ALA A 70 6.84 0.25 -9.75
CA ALA A 70 8.14 0.20 -9.10
C ALA A 70 8.16 1.01 -7.78
N GLY A 71 7.52 2.17 -7.77
CA GLY A 71 7.35 2.98 -6.55
C GLY A 71 6.55 2.26 -5.47
N LEU A 72 5.45 1.58 -5.82
CA LEU A 72 4.71 0.74 -4.88
C LEU A 72 5.55 -0.41 -4.34
N CYS A 73 6.34 -1.07 -5.19
CA CYS A 73 7.28 -2.10 -4.75
C CYS A 73 8.27 -1.55 -3.72
N GLN A 74 8.83 -0.36 -3.94
CA GLN A 74 9.75 0.26 -2.99
C GLN A 74 9.06 0.68 -1.70
N LEU A 75 7.84 1.21 -1.77
CA LEU A 75 7.03 1.57 -0.60
C LEU A 75 6.83 0.36 0.32
N PHE A 76 6.31 -0.75 -0.20
CA PHE A 76 6.05 -1.94 0.60
C PHE A 76 7.32 -2.64 1.08
N LYS A 77 8.38 -2.63 0.25
CA LYS A 77 9.68 -3.12 0.69
C LYS A 77 10.17 -2.32 1.90
N ARG A 78 10.16 -0.99 1.83
CA ARG A 78 10.60 -0.11 2.93
C ARG A 78 9.73 -0.27 4.18
N SER A 79 8.41 -0.35 4.04
CA SER A 79 7.49 -0.49 5.19
C SER A 79 7.62 -1.85 5.89
N MET A 80 8.03 -2.90 5.16
CA MET A 80 8.11 -4.28 5.68
C MET A 80 9.54 -4.74 6.00
N THR A 81 10.55 -3.89 5.81
CA THR A 81 11.96 -4.18 6.14
C THR A 81 12.24 -4.03 7.64
N ALA A 82 11.42 -3.26 8.38
CA ALA A 82 11.55 -3.13 9.84
C ALA A 82 11.27 -4.49 10.52
N SER A 83 12.14 -4.90 11.44
CA SER A 83 11.83 -6.04 12.32
C SER A 83 10.72 -5.63 13.28
N SER A 84 9.95 -6.58 13.83
CA SER A 84 8.91 -6.27 14.82
C SER A 84 9.44 -5.55 16.07
N GLU A 85 10.75 -5.61 16.30
CA GLU A 85 11.46 -4.93 17.40
C GLU A 85 11.80 -3.46 17.06
N ASP A 86 11.88 -3.11 15.77
CA ASP A 86 12.16 -1.75 15.28
C ASP A 86 10.89 -0.91 15.08
N VAL A 87 9.71 -1.53 15.17
CA VAL A 87 8.43 -0.82 15.03
C VAL A 87 8.19 0.00 16.28
N PHE A 88 8.11 1.33 16.14
CA PHE A 88 7.73 2.21 17.22
C PHE A 88 6.37 1.77 17.78
N TYR A 89 6.20 1.76 19.11
CA TYR A 89 4.93 1.37 19.75
C TYR A 89 3.70 2.07 19.15
N GLU A 90 3.88 3.29 18.65
CA GLU A 90 2.84 4.13 18.03
C GLU A 90 2.43 3.66 16.61
N GLU A 91 3.25 2.83 15.96
CA GLU A 91 3.07 2.37 14.58
C GLU A 91 2.72 0.87 14.48
N VAL A 92 2.64 0.17 15.61
CA VAL A 92 2.32 -1.27 15.68
C VAL A 92 0.98 -1.56 14.99
N ASP A 93 -0.04 -0.74 15.26
CA ASP A 93 -1.36 -0.89 14.63
C ASP A 93 -1.29 -0.72 13.09
N LEU A 94 -0.43 0.18 12.59
CA LEU A 94 -0.25 0.42 11.15
C LEU A 94 0.49 -0.76 10.50
N TYR A 95 1.53 -1.25 11.17
CA TYR A 95 2.27 -2.42 10.70
C TYR A 95 1.36 -3.66 10.62
N GLU A 96 0.52 -3.89 11.62
CA GLU A 96 -0.44 -5.00 11.59
C GLU A 96 -1.45 -4.87 10.43
N ILE A 97 -1.93 -3.66 10.14
CA ILE A 97 -2.80 -3.41 8.97
C ILE A 97 -2.06 -3.73 7.67
N VAL A 98 -0.82 -3.27 7.51
CA VAL A 98 -0.01 -3.52 6.31
C VAL A 98 0.25 -5.01 6.13
N ILE A 99 0.66 -5.74 7.18
CA ILE A 99 0.92 -7.19 7.10
C ILE A 99 -0.38 -7.97 6.80
N SER A 100 -1.47 -7.62 7.49
CA SER A 100 -2.77 -8.29 7.31
C SER A 100 -3.38 -7.99 5.95
N GLY A 101 -3.14 -6.79 5.39
CA GLY A 101 -3.54 -6.46 4.04
C GLY A 101 -2.68 -7.17 3.00
N TYR A 102 -1.35 -7.14 3.16
CA TYR A 102 -0.43 -7.84 2.27
C TYR A 102 -0.79 -9.32 2.12
N SER A 103 -1.14 -10.01 3.21
CA SER A 103 -1.56 -11.41 3.13
C SER A 103 -2.87 -11.64 2.35
N ARG A 104 -3.71 -10.61 2.19
CA ARG A 104 -4.94 -10.67 1.40
C ARG A 104 -4.72 -10.34 -0.08
N TRP A 105 -4.02 -9.25 -0.39
CA TRP A 105 -3.91 -8.76 -1.77
C TRP A 105 -2.64 -9.19 -2.49
N SER A 106 -1.57 -9.64 -1.81
CA SER A 106 -0.26 -9.90 -2.46
C SER A 106 -0.29 -10.93 -3.60
N GLU A 107 -1.17 -11.93 -3.56
CA GLU A 107 -1.34 -12.88 -4.67
C GLU A 107 -1.84 -12.21 -5.96
N HIS A 108 -2.49 -11.06 -5.85
CA HIS A 108 -2.99 -10.28 -6.99
C HIS A 108 -1.97 -9.24 -7.48
N PHE A 109 -0.81 -9.17 -6.81
CA PHE A 109 0.28 -8.24 -7.08
C PHE A 109 1.64 -8.96 -7.10
N PRO A 110 1.87 -9.86 -8.07
CA PRO A 110 3.07 -10.69 -8.13
C PRO A 110 4.37 -9.90 -8.12
N ARG A 111 4.40 -8.70 -8.73
CA ARG A 111 5.64 -7.88 -8.74
C ARG A 111 5.95 -7.27 -7.39
N ILE A 112 4.92 -6.83 -6.66
CA ILE A 112 5.10 -6.31 -5.30
C ILE A 112 5.51 -7.46 -4.37
N LYS A 113 4.85 -8.62 -4.49
CA LYS A 113 5.20 -9.83 -3.72
C LYS A 113 6.66 -10.23 -3.92
N ALA A 114 7.11 -10.26 -5.17
CA ALA A 114 8.52 -10.54 -5.49
C ALA A 114 9.49 -9.51 -4.92
N ALA A 115 9.12 -8.22 -4.92
CA ALA A 115 9.97 -7.15 -4.39
C ALA A 115 10.10 -7.15 -2.86
N VAL A 116 9.04 -7.53 -2.16
CA VAL A 116 9.01 -7.68 -0.69
C VAL A 116 9.79 -8.93 -0.25
N GLY A 117 9.69 -10.03 -1.02
CA GLY A 117 10.45 -11.25 -0.77
C GLY A 117 9.99 -12.04 0.46
N LYS A 118 8.70 -11.89 0.84
CA LYS A 118 8.03 -12.65 1.92
C LYS A 118 6.96 -13.55 1.34
#